data_AF-A0A957EF81-F1
#
_entry.id   AF-A0A957EF81-F1
#
_cell.length_a   1.000
_cell.length_b   1.000
_cell.length_c   1.000
_cell.angle_alpha   90.00
_cell.angle_beta   90.00
_cell.angle_gamma   90.00
#
_symmetry.space_group_name_H-M   'P 1'
#
loop_
_entity.id
_entity.type
_entity.pdbx_description
1 polymer ?
#
loop_
_entity_poly.entity_id
_entity_poly.type
_entity_poly.pdbx_seq_one_letter_code
_entity_poly.pdbx_strand_id
1 'polypeptide(L)'
;MWLPKSFQTKNKNLGQSSFGQSAISVRELYADDVRISNGIELNNWNDDSIQLFVCESCTVIQCQQGNWATLRKAGAYVLLIPLFHEMLQADGDFEEISPPFFMKQQGAMLITLEQYGRLQQLISPLPAVENIEALTSVEAAWLMQWDAPQEILGAFPNPVALQREKLLTTDQDSDSAAYNQLTNLLNDAIYNKSAVSLVPVSAENTVASFFIYGVQYTEWKPMSLYEDSWHLVLEPGYIITRSIDFSV
;
A
#
# COMPACT_ATOMS: atom_id res chain seq x y z
N MET A 1 0.55 3.15 5.88
CA MET A 1 1.54 3.38 4.80
C MET A 1 2.77 4.09 5.37
N TRP A 2 3.87 4.16 4.63
CA TRP A 2 5.07 4.88 5.03
C TRP A 2 5.72 5.61 3.85
N LEU A 3 6.34 6.77 4.12
CA LEU A 3 7.03 7.61 3.14
C LEU A 3 8.54 7.53 3.41
N PRO A 4 9.31 6.77 2.60
CA PRO A 4 10.75 6.65 2.82
C PRO A 4 11.45 8.00 2.67
N LYS A 5 12.52 8.22 3.43
CA LYS A 5 13.34 9.44 3.32
C LYS A 5 14.43 9.31 2.27
N SER A 6 14.90 8.09 2.04
CA SER A 6 16.04 7.80 1.20
C SER A 6 15.93 6.44 0.50
N PHE A 7 16.60 6.31 -0.64
CA PHE A 7 16.76 5.04 -1.34
C PHE A 7 18.25 4.79 -1.58
N GLN A 8 18.68 3.56 -1.35
CA GLN A 8 20.07 3.15 -1.53
C GLN A 8 20.16 1.74 -2.09
N THR A 9 21.26 1.45 -2.77
CA THR A 9 21.56 0.12 -3.30
C THR A 9 22.79 -0.48 -2.65
N LYS A 10 22.75 -1.79 -2.35
CA LYS A 10 23.92 -2.53 -1.86
C LYS A 10 24.20 -3.71 -2.78
N ASN A 11 25.46 -3.89 -3.17
CA ASN A 11 25.85 -5.05 -3.97
C ASN A 11 25.75 -6.33 -3.15
N LYS A 12 25.21 -7.38 -3.75
CA LYS A 12 25.11 -8.73 -3.18
C LYS A 12 25.38 -9.76 -4.27
N ASN A 13 25.85 -10.93 -3.88
CA ASN A 13 25.93 -12.08 -4.77
C ASN A 13 24.82 -13.07 -4.40
N LEU A 14 24.03 -13.49 -5.40
CA LEU A 14 23.01 -14.54 -5.27
C LEU A 14 23.41 -15.77 -6.09
N GLY A 15 22.72 -16.90 -5.91
CA GLY A 15 22.90 -18.10 -6.74
C GLY A 15 23.99 -19.07 -6.26
N GLN A 16 24.51 -18.91 -5.04
CA GLN A 16 25.44 -19.88 -4.45
C GLN A 16 24.70 -21.10 -3.90
N SER A 17 24.09 -21.89 -4.78
CA SER A 17 23.52 -23.19 -4.40
C SER A 17 24.40 -24.34 -4.87
N SER A 18 24.24 -25.51 -4.23
CA SER A 18 24.99 -26.75 -4.47
C SER A 18 24.89 -27.30 -5.90
N PHE A 19 24.12 -26.66 -6.78
CA PHE A 19 23.87 -27.06 -8.17
C PHE A 19 24.87 -26.45 -9.18
N GLY A 20 25.95 -25.81 -8.72
CA GLY A 20 27.04 -25.37 -9.59
C GLY A 20 26.74 -24.13 -10.44
N GLN A 21 25.68 -23.38 -10.11
CA GLN A 21 25.46 -22.07 -10.72
C GLN A 21 26.52 -21.09 -10.20
N SER A 22 27.12 -20.33 -11.13
CA SER A 22 28.02 -19.23 -10.78
C SER A 22 27.23 -18.14 -10.09
N ALA A 23 27.77 -17.61 -9.00
CA ALA A 23 27.13 -16.51 -8.29
C ALA A 23 26.95 -15.30 -9.23
N ILE A 24 25.77 -14.71 -9.22
CA ILE A 24 25.47 -13.49 -9.98
C ILE A 24 25.54 -12.28 -9.05
N SER A 25 26.15 -11.20 -9.53
CA SER A 25 26.20 -9.95 -8.80
C SER A 25 24.96 -9.14 -9.10
N VAL A 26 24.24 -8.77 -8.05
CA VAL A 26 22.99 -8.00 -8.10
C VAL A 26 23.04 -6.86 -7.10
N ARG A 27 22.10 -5.92 -7.23
CA ARG A 27 21.91 -4.84 -6.27
C ARG A 27 20.63 -5.08 -5.48
N GLU A 28 20.75 -5.11 -4.15
CA GLU A 28 19.61 -5.01 -3.26
C GLU A 28 19.11 -3.56 -3.21
N LEU A 29 17.80 -3.36 -3.21
CA LEU A 29 17.18 -2.05 -2.99
C LEU A 29 16.79 -1.91 -1.52
N TYR A 30 17.16 -0.79 -0.92
CA TYR A 30 16.71 -0.39 0.40
C TYR A 30 16.01 0.96 0.32
N ALA A 31 14.93 1.09 1.09
CA ALA A 31 14.28 2.36 1.40
C ALA A 31 14.55 2.63 2.88
N ASP A 32 15.24 3.72 3.19
CA ASP A 32 15.88 3.94 4.49
C ASP A 32 16.73 2.72 4.89
N ASP A 33 16.31 1.97 5.92
CA ASP A 33 16.97 0.75 6.39
C ASP A 33 16.16 -0.54 6.11
N VAL A 34 15.05 -0.43 5.40
CA VAL A 34 14.18 -1.57 5.05
C VAL A 34 14.57 -2.08 3.68
N ARG A 35 14.91 -3.38 3.60
CA ARG A 35 15.16 -4.04 2.32
C ARG A 35 13.85 -4.17 1.56
N ILE A 36 13.80 -3.64 0.34
CA ILE A 36 12.62 -3.64 -0.54
C ILE A 36 12.74 -4.72 -1.60
N SER A 37 13.93 -4.93 -2.15
CA SER A 37 14.22 -6.03 -3.09
C SER A 37 15.60 -6.61 -2.81
N ASN A 38 15.75 -7.92 -3.03
CA ASN A 38 17.04 -8.62 -2.90
C ASN A 38 17.84 -8.71 -4.21
N GLY A 39 17.35 -8.18 -5.33
CA GLY A 39 18.04 -8.20 -6.60
C GLY A 39 17.30 -7.44 -7.68
N ILE A 40 17.55 -6.13 -7.77
CA ILE A 40 16.93 -5.18 -8.72
C ILE A 40 16.94 -5.72 -10.16
N GLU A 41 18.03 -6.35 -10.57
CA GLU A 41 18.22 -6.87 -11.93
C GLU A 41 17.35 -8.09 -12.24
N LEU A 42 16.80 -8.74 -11.21
CA LEU A 42 16.05 -9.99 -11.32
C LEU A 42 14.54 -9.80 -11.17
N ASN A 43 14.08 -8.67 -10.64
CA ASN A 43 12.64 -8.42 -10.50
C ASN A 43 12.04 -7.99 -11.84
N ASN A 44 10.78 -8.33 -12.05
CA ASN A 44 9.99 -7.98 -13.21
C ASN A 44 9.30 -6.61 -13.06
N TRP A 45 10.09 -5.55 -12.88
CA TRP A 45 9.60 -4.19 -12.55
C TRP A 45 8.60 -3.57 -13.55
N ASN A 46 8.62 -4.01 -14.81
CA ASN A 46 7.78 -3.46 -15.88
C ASN A 46 6.46 -4.23 -16.05
N ASP A 47 6.25 -5.28 -15.24
CA ASP A 47 4.97 -5.99 -15.16
C ASP A 47 4.10 -5.34 -14.08
N ASP A 48 2.78 -5.54 -14.15
CA ASP A 48 1.88 -5.04 -13.10
C ASP A 48 2.14 -5.75 -11.76
N SER A 49 2.42 -7.05 -11.81
CA SER A 49 2.73 -7.87 -10.65
C SER A 49 4.24 -8.04 -10.50
N ILE A 50 4.82 -7.47 -9.45
CA ILE A 50 6.27 -7.47 -9.22
C ILE A 50 6.59 -8.39 -8.05
N GLN A 51 7.42 -9.43 -8.28
CA GLN A 51 7.97 -10.20 -7.16
C GLN A 51 9.26 -9.54 -6.68
N LEU A 52 9.22 -8.94 -5.49
CA LEU A 52 10.31 -8.11 -4.97
C LEU A 52 11.46 -8.92 -4.35
N PHE A 53 11.18 -10.13 -3.89
CA PHE A 53 12.19 -11.06 -3.37
C PHE A 53 12.17 -12.33 -4.19
N VAL A 54 13.25 -12.57 -4.93
CA VAL A 54 13.44 -13.81 -5.69
C VAL A 54 14.23 -14.83 -4.87
N CYS A 55 14.21 -16.10 -5.29
CA CYS A 55 14.96 -17.15 -4.62
C CYS A 55 16.46 -16.84 -4.58
N GLU A 56 17.04 -16.73 -3.38
CA GLU A 56 18.47 -16.44 -3.24
C GLU A 56 19.37 -17.59 -3.76
N SER A 57 18.82 -18.80 -3.88
CA SER A 57 19.54 -20.02 -4.33
C SER A 57 19.56 -20.22 -5.84
N CYS A 58 18.45 -19.99 -6.53
CA CYS A 58 18.32 -20.25 -7.98
C CYS A 58 18.01 -19.00 -8.80
N THR A 59 17.70 -17.86 -8.16
CA THR A 59 17.47 -16.55 -8.78
C THR A 59 16.27 -16.46 -9.73
N VAL A 60 15.41 -17.49 -9.72
CA VAL A 60 14.20 -17.58 -10.55
C VAL A 60 13.01 -16.92 -9.83
N ILE A 61 12.31 -16.02 -10.53
CA ILE A 61 11.00 -15.47 -10.13
C ILE A 61 10.00 -16.63 -9.98
N GLN A 62 9.04 -16.54 -9.06
CA GLN A 62 8.07 -17.58 -8.69
C GLN A 62 8.68 -18.82 -8.02
N CYS A 63 10.00 -18.93 -7.86
CA CYS A 63 10.56 -20.06 -7.10
C CYS A 63 10.34 -19.90 -5.58
N GLN A 64 10.31 -18.66 -5.08
CA GLN A 64 9.86 -18.38 -3.72
C GLN A 64 8.37 -18.01 -3.74
N GLN A 65 7.64 -18.48 -2.73
CA GLN A 65 6.25 -18.09 -2.51
C GLN A 65 6.18 -16.64 -2.02
N GLY A 66 5.16 -15.93 -2.46
CA GLY A 66 4.86 -14.58 -1.99
C GLY A 66 5.84 -13.52 -2.48
N ASN A 67 5.96 -12.45 -1.70
CA ASN A 67 6.75 -11.25 -2.01
C ASN A 67 6.26 -10.45 -3.22
N TRP A 68 4.96 -10.52 -3.50
CA TRP A 68 4.33 -9.84 -4.63
C TRP A 68 3.78 -8.47 -4.25
N ALA A 69 3.96 -7.50 -5.13
CA ALA A 69 3.46 -6.15 -4.99
C ALA A 69 3.16 -5.54 -6.35
N THR A 70 2.40 -4.45 -6.38
CA THR A 70 2.12 -3.70 -7.60
C THR A 70 2.30 -2.20 -7.37
N LEU A 71 2.53 -1.46 -8.46
CA LEU A 71 2.65 -0.01 -8.47
C LEU A 71 1.31 0.64 -8.82
N ARG A 72 0.91 1.65 -8.06
CA ARG A 72 -0.29 2.47 -8.36
C ARG A 72 0.01 3.95 -8.29
N LYS A 73 -0.48 4.74 -9.24
CA LYS A 73 -0.35 6.19 -9.25
C LYS A 73 -1.55 6.83 -8.54
N ALA A 74 -1.31 7.75 -7.62
CA ALA A 74 -2.35 8.52 -6.95
C ALA A 74 -1.95 9.99 -6.85
N GLY A 75 -2.36 10.81 -7.83
CA GLY A 75 -1.98 12.23 -7.91
C GLY A 75 -0.46 12.42 -8.00
N ALA A 76 0.12 13.06 -6.98
CA ALA A 76 1.55 13.37 -6.88
C ALA A 76 2.40 12.21 -6.29
N TYR A 77 1.84 11.00 -6.23
CA TYR A 77 2.48 9.85 -5.61
C TYR A 77 2.41 8.60 -6.48
N VAL A 78 3.40 7.74 -6.30
CA VAL A 78 3.37 6.33 -6.69
C VAL A 78 3.39 5.51 -5.40
N LEU A 79 2.49 4.54 -5.30
CA LEU A 79 2.42 3.59 -4.20
C LEU A 79 2.94 2.23 -4.66
N LEU A 80 3.64 1.53 -3.77
CA LEU A 80 3.92 0.10 -3.87
C LEU A 80 3.02 -0.62 -2.87
N ILE A 81 2.01 -1.32 -3.37
CA ILE A 81 0.90 -1.90 -2.59
C ILE A 81 0.85 -3.42 -2.73
N PRO A 82 0.16 -4.14 -1.82
CA PRO A 82 -0.13 -5.56 -2.02
C PRO A 82 -0.92 -5.83 -3.30
N LEU A 83 -0.75 -7.04 -3.84
CA LEU A 83 -1.43 -7.53 -5.05
C LEU A 83 -2.90 -7.90 -4.77
N PHE A 84 -3.70 -6.95 -4.28
CA PHE A 84 -5.02 -7.25 -3.69
C PHE A 84 -5.96 -8.00 -4.63
N HIS A 85 -5.94 -7.68 -5.92
CA HIS A 85 -6.83 -8.32 -6.89
C HIS A 85 -6.54 -9.82 -7.05
N GLU A 86 -5.27 -10.19 -7.14
CA GLU A 86 -4.80 -11.56 -7.20
C GLU A 86 -5.00 -12.26 -5.86
N MET A 87 -4.76 -11.55 -4.75
CA MET A 87 -4.97 -12.05 -3.39
C MET A 87 -6.43 -12.47 -3.13
N LEU A 88 -7.39 -11.82 -3.78
CA LEU A 88 -8.80 -12.23 -3.76
C LEU A 88 -9.10 -13.46 -4.62
N GLN A 89 -8.29 -13.74 -5.64
CA GLN A 89 -8.50 -14.80 -6.62
C GLN A 89 -7.79 -16.11 -6.27
N ALA A 90 -6.86 -16.10 -5.31
CA ALA A 90 -6.00 -17.27 -5.05
C ALA A 90 -6.67 -18.50 -4.41
N ASP A 91 -8.00 -18.56 -4.29
CA ASP A 91 -8.75 -19.77 -3.85
C ASP A 91 -8.15 -20.51 -2.63
N GLY A 92 -7.58 -19.77 -1.68
CA GLY A 92 -6.95 -20.31 -0.45
C GLY A 92 -5.42 -20.42 -0.48
N ASP A 93 -4.78 -20.20 -1.63
CA ASP A 93 -3.32 -20.21 -1.78
C ASP A 93 -2.70 -18.82 -1.59
N PHE A 94 -3.09 -18.17 -0.50
CA PHE A 94 -2.69 -16.79 -0.21
C PHE A 94 -1.18 -16.64 0.00
N GLU A 95 -0.49 -17.71 0.37
CA GLU A 95 0.96 -17.70 0.61
C GLU A 95 1.75 -17.47 -0.68
N GLU A 96 1.32 -18.07 -1.80
CA GLU A 96 1.97 -17.95 -3.12
C GLU A 96 2.02 -16.51 -3.64
N ILE A 97 1.03 -15.70 -3.27
CA ILE A 97 0.90 -14.31 -3.71
C ILE A 97 0.92 -13.30 -2.56
N SER A 98 1.36 -13.74 -1.39
CA SER A 98 1.42 -12.88 -0.21
C SER A 98 2.35 -11.68 -0.43
N PRO A 99 2.05 -10.50 0.16
CA PRO A 99 2.92 -9.35 0.04
C PRO A 99 4.25 -9.56 0.80
N PRO A 100 5.31 -8.82 0.44
CA PRO A 100 6.57 -8.87 1.18
C PRO A 100 6.37 -8.55 2.65
N PHE A 101 7.19 -9.18 3.50
CA PHE A 101 7.07 -9.04 4.95
C PHE A 101 7.14 -7.58 5.44
N PHE A 102 7.93 -6.72 4.78
CA PHE A 102 8.02 -5.31 5.17
C PHE A 102 6.68 -4.58 5.07
N MET A 103 5.79 -4.96 4.15
CA MET A 103 4.46 -4.34 4.03
C MET A 103 3.55 -4.69 5.20
N LYS A 104 3.77 -5.84 5.85
CA LYS A 104 3.07 -6.18 7.10
C LYS A 104 3.57 -5.34 8.29
N GLN A 105 4.80 -4.82 8.21
CA GLN A 105 5.42 -4.05 9.29
C GLN A 105 5.28 -2.53 9.13
N GLN A 106 5.38 -2.03 7.90
CA GLN A 106 5.43 -0.60 7.58
C GLN A 106 4.19 -0.12 6.79
N GLY A 107 3.34 -1.05 6.34
CA GLY A 107 2.27 -0.78 5.39
C GLY A 107 2.80 -0.59 3.96
N ALA A 108 1.92 -0.13 3.06
CA ALA A 108 2.31 0.20 1.69
C ALA A 108 3.32 1.35 1.66
N MET A 109 4.23 1.31 0.68
CA MET A 109 5.26 2.34 0.51
C MET A 109 4.73 3.44 -0.41
N LEU A 110 4.77 4.67 0.08
CA LEU A 110 4.38 5.87 -0.65
C LEU A 110 5.65 6.55 -1.17
N ILE A 111 5.67 6.96 -2.44
CA ILE A 111 6.83 7.53 -3.12
C ILE A 111 6.37 8.81 -3.82
N THR A 112 7.03 9.94 -3.58
CA THR A 112 6.73 11.17 -4.34
C THR A 112 7.17 11.02 -5.79
N LEU A 113 6.58 11.76 -6.74
CA LEU A 113 7.05 11.72 -8.13
C LEU A 113 8.54 12.09 -8.28
N GLU A 114 9.05 12.98 -7.44
CA GLU A 114 10.47 13.32 -7.41
C GLU A 114 11.34 12.11 -6.99
N GLN A 115 10.95 11.42 -5.91
CA GLN A 115 11.63 10.22 -5.45
C GLN A 115 11.54 9.09 -6.49
N TYR A 116 10.40 8.95 -7.15
CA TYR A 116 10.20 7.96 -8.19
C TYR A 116 11.12 8.23 -9.39
N GLY A 117 11.28 9.48 -9.82
CA GLY A 117 12.23 9.84 -10.87
C GLY A 117 13.68 9.50 -10.50
N ARG A 118 14.06 9.62 -9.23
CA ARG A 118 15.38 9.16 -8.74
C ARG A 118 15.48 7.63 -8.73
N LEU A 119 14.41 6.92 -8.36
CA LEU A 119 14.36 5.46 -8.41
C LEU A 119 14.51 4.93 -9.84
N GLN A 120 13.89 5.57 -10.84
CA GLN A 120 14.05 5.20 -12.25
C GLN A 120 15.51 5.31 -12.73
N GLN A 121 16.29 6.23 -12.17
CA GLN A 121 17.74 6.33 -12.45
C GLN A 121 18.54 5.17 -11.83
N LEU A 122 18.08 4.62 -10.70
CA LEU A 122 18.70 3.47 -10.03
C LEU A 122 18.26 2.14 -10.63
N ILE A 123 17.01 2.07 -11.10
CA ILE A 123 16.28 0.89 -11.57
C ILE A 123 15.73 1.20 -12.96
N SER A 124 16.56 1.01 -13.98
CA SER A 124 16.19 1.29 -15.37
C SER A 124 14.94 0.57 -15.89
N PRO A 125 14.54 -0.62 -15.39
CA PRO A 125 13.32 -1.29 -15.86
C PRO A 125 12.01 -0.77 -15.24
N LEU A 126 12.04 0.23 -14.34
CA LEU A 126 10.79 0.80 -13.81
C LEU A 126 9.99 1.48 -14.95
N PRO A 127 8.65 1.32 -14.96
CA PRO A 127 7.80 1.95 -15.97
C PRO A 127 7.85 3.47 -15.85
N ALA A 128 7.50 4.17 -16.94
CA ALA A 128 7.23 5.60 -16.89
C ALA A 128 6.00 5.88 -16.02
N VAL A 129 5.94 7.04 -15.35
CA VAL A 129 4.86 7.36 -14.39
C VAL A 129 3.48 7.32 -15.05
N GLU A 130 3.40 7.76 -16.31
CA GLU A 130 2.21 7.72 -17.15
C GLU A 130 1.73 6.30 -17.51
N ASN A 131 2.61 5.30 -17.40
CA ASN A 131 2.29 3.90 -17.66
C ASN A 131 1.91 3.13 -16.38
N ILE A 132 1.96 3.78 -15.21
CA ILE A 132 1.53 3.18 -13.94
C ILE A 132 0.02 3.34 -13.83
N GLU A 133 -0.69 2.23 -13.59
CA GLU A 133 -2.13 2.26 -13.38
C GLU A 133 -2.52 3.13 -12.19
N ALA A 134 -3.67 3.79 -12.28
CA ALA A 134 -4.15 4.64 -11.20
C ALA A 134 -4.59 3.79 -10.00
N LEU A 135 -4.31 4.26 -8.77
CA LEU A 135 -4.91 3.71 -7.57
C LEU A 135 -6.42 3.87 -7.66
N THR A 136 -7.15 2.78 -7.48
CA THR A 136 -8.60 2.81 -7.45
C THR A 136 -9.11 3.05 -6.04
N SER A 137 -10.33 3.56 -5.92
CA SER A 137 -11.02 3.73 -4.64
C SER A 137 -11.18 2.43 -3.87
N VAL A 138 -11.35 1.30 -4.56
CA VAL A 138 -11.49 -0.02 -3.93
C VAL A 138 -10.16 -0.50 -3.37
N GLU A 139 -9.05 -0.30 -4.09
CA GLU A 139 -7.72 -0.56 -3.56
C GLU A 139 -7.38 0.36 -2.40
N ALA A 140 -7.80 1.63 -2.44
CA ALA A 140 -7.64 2.54 -1.32
C ALA A 140 -8.44 2.07 -0.08
N ALA A 141 -9.65 1.53 -0.26
CA ALA A 141 -10.41 0.92 0.83
C ALA A 141 -9.73 -0.35 1.38
N TRP A 142 -9.12 -1.18 0.53
CA TRP A 142 -8.33 -2.34 0.98
C TRP A 142 -7.04 -1.94 1.69
N LEU A 143 -6.34 -0.89 1.24
CA LEU A 143 -5.21 -0.31 1.97
C LEU A 143 -5.65 0.18 3.34
N MET A 144 -6.78 0.87 3.42
CA MET A 144 -7.35 1.32 4.68
C MET A 144 -7.68 0.14 5.60
N GLN A 145 -8.27 -0.93 5.07
CA GLN A 145 -8.53 -2.17 5.83
C GLN A 145 -7.23 -2.80 6.34
N TRP A 146 -6.21 -2.85 5.48
CA TRP A 146 -4.91 -3.44 5.77
C TRP A 146 -4.17 -2.71 6.90
N ASP A 147 -4.23 -1.38 6.88
CA ASP A 147 -3.58 -0.53 7.88
C ASP A 147 -4.47 -0.25 9.10
N ALA A 148 -5.74 -0.70 9.08
CA ALA A 148 -6.70 -0.41 10.14
C ALA A 148 -6.26 -1.04 11.47
N PRO A 149 -6.15 -0.27 12.55
CA PRO A 149 -5.73 -0.80 13.84
C PRO A 149 -6.71 -1.84 14.36
N GLN A 150 -6.14 -2.91 14.94
CA GLN A 150 -6.89 -3.99 15.59
C GLN A 150 -7.94 -4.63 14.68
N GLU A 151 -7.73 -4.59 13.36
CA GLU A 151 -8.67 -5.12 12.37
C GLU A 151 -10.08 -4.56 12.57
N ILE A 152 -10.23 -3.27 12.90
CA ILE A 152 -11.55 -2.64 13.06
C ILE A 152 -12.36 -2.67 11.75
N LEU A 153 -11.70 -2.82 10.61
CA LEU A 153 -12.31 -3.03 9.29
C LEU A 153 -12.36 -4.50 8.85
N GLY A 154 -12.06 -5.44 9.77
CA GLY A 154 -11.81 -6.85 9.47
C GLY A 154 -10.44 -7.10 8.85
N ALA A 155 -10.14 -8.37 8.60
CA ALA A 155 -8.90 -8.80 7.94
C ALA A 155 -9.17 -9.10 6.46
N PHE A 156 -8.36 -8.52 5.58
CA PHE A 156 -8.32 -8.91 4.16
C PHE A 156 -7.97 -10.40 4.04
N PRO A 157 -8.61 -11.19 3.16
CA PRO A 157 -9.47 -10.81 2.03
C PRO A 157 -10.98 -10.71 2.35
N ASN A 158 -11.38 -10.69 3.62
CA ASN A 158 -12.80 -10.53 3.94
C ASN A 158 -13.32 -9.15 3.53
N PRO A 159 -14.63 -9.01 3.24
CA PRO A 159 -15.22 -7.72 2.90
C PRO A 159 -14.89 -6.63 3.93
N VAL A 160 -14.58 -5.43 3.45
CA VAL A 160 -14.29 -4.27 4.32
C VAL A 160 -15.57 -3.89 5.05
N ALA A 161 -15.57 -4.02 6.38
CA ALA A 161 -16.72 -3.72 7.23
C ALA A 161 -16.29 -3.18 8.59
N LEU A 162 -16.86 -2.05 8.99
CA LEU A 162 -16.59 -1.43 10.28
C LEU A 162 -17.20 -2.26 11.42
N GLN A 163 -16.37 -2.80 12.30
CA GLN A 163 -16.78 -3.64 13.44
C GLN A 163 -17.24 -2.78 14.61
N ARG A 164 -18.56 -2.58 14.74
CA ARG A 164 -19.17 -1.68 15.75
C ARG A 164 -18.76 -2.04 17.17
N GLU A 165 -18.62 -3.32 17.48
CA GLU A 165 -18.24 -3.84 18.78
C GLU A 165 -16.81 -3.47 19.21
N LYS A 166 -15.93 -3.10 18.26
CA LYS A 166 -14.59 -2.60 18.53
C LYS A 166 -14.54 -1.08 18.71
N LEU A 167 -15.58 -0.35 18.31
CA LEU A 167 -15.64 1.11 18.41
C LEU A 167 -16.18 1.53 19.79
N LEU A 168 -15.37 2.24 20.57
CA LEU A 168 -15.77 2.76 21.88
C LEU A 168 -16.59 4.04 21.76
N THR A 169 -16.01 5.03 21.11
CA THR A 169 -16.61 6.36 20.93
C THR A 169 -15.84 7.12 19.85
N THR A 170 -16.32 8.30 19.50
CA THR A 170 -15.73 9.23 18.54
C THR A 170 -15.63 10.62 19.16
N ASP A 171 -14.76 11.48 18.61
CA ASP A 171 -14.72 12.91 18.97
C ASP A 171 -15.81 13.75 18.28
N GLN A 172 -16.71 13.09 17.56
CA GLN A 172 -17.82 13.72 16.85
C GLN A 172 -19.05 13.83 17.76
N ASP A 173 -19.97 14.75 17.44
CA ASP A 173 -21.18 14.99 18.25
C ASP A 173 -22.09 13.75 18.39
N SER A 174 -21.96 12.77 17.50
CA SER A 174 -22.74 11.53 17.54
C SER A 174 -21.97 10.34 16.99
N ASP A 175 -21.67 9.37 17.86
CA ASP A 175 -21.02 8.11 17.51
C ASP A 175 -21.77 7.33 16.41
N SER A 176 -23.10 7.37 16.43
CA SER A 176 -23.93 6.70 15.42
C SER A 176 -23.86 7.41 14.07
N ALA A 177 -23.85 8.75 14.06
CA ALA A 177 -23.71 9.52 12.83
C ALA A 177 -22.32 9.32 12.21
N ALA A 178 -21.26 9.38 13.02
CA ALA A 178 -19.89 9.16 12.59
C ALA A 178 -19.68 7.73 12.04
N TYR A 179 -20.24 6.72 12.72
CA TYR A 179 -20.22 5.33 12.26
C TYR A 179 -20.90 5.17 10.89
N ASN A 180 -22.10 5.73 10.72
CA ASN A 180 -22.85 5.66 9.47
C ASN A 180 -22.12 6.42 8.34
N GLN A 181 -21.53 7.58 8.65
CA GLN A 181 -20.76 8.37 7.70
C GLN A 181 -19.55 7.58 7.18
N LEU A 182 -18.76 6.98 8.06
CA LEU A 182 -17.61 6.15 7.68
C LEU A 182 -18.05 4.93 6.85
N THR A 183 -19.12 4.25 7.29
CA THR A 183 -19.67 3.09 6.56
C THR A 183 -20.11 3.48 5.15
N ASN A 184 -20.77 4.63 4.99
CA ASN A 184 -21.19 5.12 3.67
C ASN A 184 -19.99 5.44 2.77
N LEU A 185 -18.94 6.07 3.30
CA LEU A 185 -17.73 6.37 2.56
C LEU A 185 -16.97 5.11 2.12
N LEU A 186 -16.86 4.11 3.00
CA LEU A 186 -16.26 2.82 2.67
C LEU A 186 -17.06 2.11 1.56
N ASN A 187 -18.39 2.09 1.68
CA ASN A 187 -19.25 1.51 0.65
C ASN A 187 -19.10 2.25 -0.69
N ASP A 188 -19.10 3.58 -0.69
CA ASP A 188 -18.87 4.38 -1.91
C ASP A 188 -17.54 4.00 -2.57
N ALA A 189 -16.47 3.91 -1.79
CA ALA A 189 -15.15 3.56 -2.29
C ALA A 189 -15.09 2.14 -2.90
N ILE A 190 -15.76 1.17 -2.28
CA ILE A 190 -15.81 -0.23 -2.75
C ILE A 190 -16.61 -0.36 -4.06
N TYR A 191 -17.73 0.36 -4.18
CA TYR A 191 -18.62 0.24 -5.33
C TYR A 191 -18.22 1.13 -6.52
N ASN A 192 -17.70 2.33 -6.26
CA ASN A 192 -17.34 3.29 -7.30
C ASN A 192 -15.86 3.19 -7.62
N LYS A 193 -15.43 2.10 -8.30
CA LYS A 193 -14.04 1.77 -8.75
C LYS A 193 -13.37 2.86 -9.60
N SER A 194 -13.20 4.03 -9.02
CA SER A 194 -12.75 5.26 -9.67
C SER A 194 -11.29 5.51 -9.32
N ALA A 195 -10.56 6.17 -10.21
CA ALA A 195 -9.21 6.61 -9.92
C ALA A 195 -9.23 7.64 -8.79
N VAL A 196 -8.30 7.51 -7.85
CA VAL A 196 -8.16 8.42 -6.71
C VAL A 196 -6.83 9.16 -6.72
N SER A 197 -6.82 10.31 -6.05
CA SER A 197 -5.61 11.06 -5.70
C SER A 197 -5.46 11.10 -4.19
N LEU A 198 -4.21 11.24 -3.73
CA LEU A 198 -3.91 11.42 -2.32
C LEU A 198 -3.48 12.87 -2.06
N VAL A 199 -4.11 13.49 -1.08
CA VAL A 199 -3.80 14.84 -0.63
C VAL A 199 -3.37 14.78 0.84
N PRO A 200 -2.21 15.31 1.24
CA PRO A 200 -1.82 15.35 2.65
C PRO A 200 -2.86 16.10 3.49
N VAL A 201 -3.18 15.56 4.67
CA VAL A 201 -3.96 16.28 5.68
C VAL A 201 -3.15 17.50 6.13
N SER A 202 -3.78 18.68 6.07
CA SER A 202 -3.22 19.94 6.56
C SER A 202 -3.73 20.26 7.96
N ALA A 203 -3.10 21.23 8.63
CA ALA A 203 -3.53 21.68 9.96
C ALA A 203 -4.92 22.36 9.96
N GLU A 204 -5.43 22.77 8.80
CA GLU A 204 -6.74 23.40 8.66
C GLU A 204 -7.86 22.38 8.50
N ASN A 205 -7.53 21.12 8.19
CA ASN A 205 -8.51 20.08 8.01
C ASN A 205 -9.07 19.58 9.36
N THR A 206 -10.39 19.47 9.44
CA THR A 206 -11.05 18.79 10.56
C THR A 206 -10.93 17.29 10.38
N VAL A 207 -10.27 16.61 11.31
CA VAL A 207 -10.08 15.15 11.29
C VAL A 207 -10.95 14.51 12.36
N ALA A 208 -11.69 13.47 12.01
CA ALA A 208 -12.51 12.72 12.96
C ALA A 208 -11.69 11.60 13.62
N SER A 209 -11.74 11.54 14.94
CA SER A 209 -11.02 10.57 15.76
C SER A 209 -11.97 9.48 16.27
N PHE A 210 -11.60 8.23 16.02
CA PHE A 210 -12.32 7.03 16.42
C PHE A 210 -11.49 6.30 17.47
N PHE A 211 -12.06 6.06 18.64
CA PHE A 211 -11.36 5.39 19.74
C PHE A 211 -11.73 3.90 19.77
N ILE A 212 -10.71 3.05 19.65
CA ILE A 212 -10.89 1.62 19.39
C ILE A 212 -10.52 0.81 20.64
N TYR A 213 -11.37 -0.16 20.97
CA TYR A 213 -11.18 -1.07 22.08
C TYR A 213 -10.20 -2.19 21.74
N GLY A 214 -9.10 -2.26 22.50
CA GLY A 214 -8.15 -3.37 22.46
C GLY A 214 -7.25 -3.43 23.67
N VAL A 215 -6.12 -4.14 23.55
CA VAL A 215 -5.12 -4.27 24.63
C VAL A 215 -4.59 -2.90 25.08
N GLN A 216 -4.52 -1.95 24.15
CA GLN A 216 -4.29 -0.54 24.41
C GLN A 216 -5.35 0.27 23.66
N TYR A 217 -5.74 1.42 24.21
CA TYR A 217 -6.60 2.37 23.49
C TYR A 217 -5.85 2.88 22.26
N THR A 218 -6.47 2.76 21.10
CA THR A 218 -5.92 3.27 19.84
C THR A 218 -6.86 4.34 19.31
N GLU A 219 -6.34 5.55 19.13
CA GLU A 219 -7.00 6.60 18.36
C GLU A 219 -6.71 6.33 16.88
N TRP A 220 -7.76 6.28 16.07
CA TRP A 220 -7.69 6.09 14.63
C TRP A 220 -8.37 7.27 13.93
N LYS A 221 -7.80 7.75 12.83
CA LYS A 221 -8.26 8.95 12.13
C LYS A 221 -8.75 8.62 10.73
N PRO A 222 -9.90 7.95 10.59
CA PRO A 222 -10.35 7.39 9.32
C PRO A 222 -10.94 8.41 8.35
N MET A 223 -11.30 9.62 8.82
CA MET A 223 -12.00 10.61 7.99
C MET A 223 -11.50 12.03 8.25
N SER A 224 -11.53 12.83 7.21
CA SER A 224 -11.22 14.26 7.26
C SER A 224 -12.20 15.06 6.43
N LEU A 225 -12.55 16.26 6.89
CA LEU A 225 -13.31 17.24 6.12
C LEU A 225 -12.37 17.94 5.14
N TYR A 226 -12.71 17.87 3.86
CA TYR A 226 -11.98 18.47 2.74
C TYR A 226 -12.98 19.01 1.73
N GLU A 227 -12.83 20.27 1.32
CA GLU A 227 -13.74 20.95 0.37
C GLU A 227 -15.23 20.73 0.72
N ASP A 228 -15.60 20.97 1.98
CA ASP A 228 -16.97 20.88 2.53
C ASP A 228 -17.59 19.47 2.56
N SER A 229 -16.82 18.40 2.32
CA SER A 229 -17.31 17.03 2.46
C SER A 229 -16.35 16.12 3.22
N TRP A 230 -16.87 15.05 3.80
CA TRP A 230 -16.06 14.05 4.50
C TRP A 230 -15.44 13.07 3.51
N HIS A 231 -14.15 12.82 3.67
CA HIS A 231 -13.37 11.89 2.86
C HIS A 231 -12.69 10.84 3.74
N LEU A 232 -12.41 9.66 3.17
CA LEU A 232 -11.58 8.65 3.81
C LEU A 232 -10.13 9.15 3.91
N VAL A 233 -9.44 8.73 4.97
CA VAL A 233 -8.04 9.04 5.23
C VAL A 233 -7.24 7.75 5.36
N LEU A 234 -6.12 7.67 4.64
CA LEU A 234 -5.10 6.64 4.80
C LEU A 234 -4.00 7.12 5.74
N GLU A 235 -3.56 6.26 6.65
CA GLU A 235 -2.41 6.53 7.52
C GLU A 235 -1.11 6.67 6.70
N PRO A 236 -0.26 7.67 6.95
CA PRO A 236 -0.19 8.51 8.16
C PRO A 236 -0.91 9.87 8.07
N GLY A 237 -1.91 10.04 7.19
CA GLY A 237 -2.64 11.31 7.05
C GLY A 237 -2.76 11.78 5.60
N TYR A 238 -3.32 10.94 4.73
CA TYR A 238 -3.59 11.25 3.33
C TYR A 238 -5.08 11.11 3.03
N ILE A 239 -5.70 12.20 2.64
CA ILE A 239 -7.10 12.28 2.24
C ILE A 239 -7.24 11.66 0.85
N ILE A 240 -8.20 10.75 0.70
CA ILE A 240 -8.56 10.13 -0.58
C ILE A 240 -9.56 11.04 -1.30
N THR A 241 -9.14 11.62 -2.42
CA THR A 241 -9.99 12.42 -3.30
C THR A 241 -10.19 11.72 -4.64
N ARG A 242 -11.29 12.01 -5.34
CA ARG A 242 -11.45 11.52 -6.72
C ARG A 242 -10.43 12.22 -7.59
N SER A 243 -9.77 11.47 -8.48
CA SER A 243 -8.85 12.08 -9.43
C SER A 243 -9.64 12.96 -10.39
N ILE A 244 -9.36 14.26 -10.39
CA ILE A 244 -9.80 15.15 -11.46
C ILE A 244 -8.79 14.92 -12.58
N ASP A 245 -9.24 14.39 -13.71
CA ASP A 245 -8.39 14.26 -14.90
C ASP A 245 -7.92 15.64 -15.34
N PHE A 246 -6.75 16.06 -14.88
CA PHE A 246 -6.00 17.14 -15.53
C PHE A 246 -5.37 16.54 -16.79
N SER A 247 -6.21 16.30 -17.80
CA SER A 247 -5.75 16.14 -19.17
C SER A 247 -5.23 17.51 -19.62
N VAL A 248 -3.90 17.67 -19.62
CA VAL A 248 -3.20 18.78 -20.26
C VAL A 248 -2.70 18.31 -21.62
#